data_AF-A0A3N1AUV4-F1
#
_entry.id   AF-A0A3N1AUV4-F1
#
_cell.length_a   1.000
_cell.length_b   1.000
_cell.length_c   1.000
_cell.angle_alpha   90.00
_cell.angle_beta   90.00
_cell.angle_gamma   90.00
#
_symmetry.space_group_name_H-M   'P 1'
#
loop_
_entity.id
_entity.type
_entity.pdbx_description
1 polymer ?
#
loop_
_entity_poly.entity_id
_entity_poly.type
_entity_poly.pdbx_seq_one_letter_code
_entity_poly.pdbx_strand_id
1 'polypeptide(L)'
;MTQPSTLQAPTVGDDTQRAQGTEPQPIATFAASAPGQVVTILNGYLIKNAVVLGQRDDAPKVRVLVDGQLRTVSSDITAVPISDPATGQALAQQALAWLLARHRLIEDQVRGQTEQIAEQRRAYDSKLAEVRSYAIDRCRGGDLYRDVLNELLARLGLSPYQPRQKVQFTITGEFEVNPDSDRDTSDTVSDVRDYLRINTDQVDNVDEDTINISIEADADEIDDE
;
A
#
# COMPACT_ATOMS: atom_id res chain seq x y z
N MET A 1 -18.98 -0.37 77.40
CA MET A 1 -18.81 0.93 76.71
C MET A 1 -19.38 0.76 75.32
N THR A 2 -20.60 1.23 75.10
CA THR A 2 -21.38 1.00 73.87
C THR A 2 -21.67 2.38 73.29
N GLN A 3 -21.08 2.69 72.13
CA GLN A 3 -21.34 3.95 71.42
C GLN A 3 -22.63 3.82 70.58
N PRO A 4 -23.49 4.86 70.52
CA PRO A 4 -24.65 4.86 69.65
C PRO A 4 -24.26 5.27 68.22
N SER A 5 -24.59 4.43 67.25
CA SER A 5 -24.50 4.73 65.82
C SER A 5 -25.57 5.75 65.44
N THR A 6 -25.13 6.92 64.99
CA THR A 6 -25.98 7.98 64.43
C THR A 6 -26.36 7.61 62.99
N LEU A 7 -27.64 7.33 62.75
CA LEU A 7 -28.21 7.20 61.41
C LEU A 7 -28.15 8.57 60.70
N GLN A 8 -27.34 8.66 59.64
CA GLN A 8 -27.27 9.82 58.75
C GLN A 8 -28.21 9.56 57.57
N ALA A 9 -29.23 10.41 57.42
CA ALA A 9 -30.22 10.32 56.35
C ALA A 9 -29.56 10.60 54.97
N PRO A 10 -30.01 9.91 53.89
CA PRO A 10 -29.53 10.18 52.55
C PRO A 10 -30.00 11.58 52.10
N THR A 11 -29.03 12.42 51.77
CA THR A 11 -29.25 13.70 51.08
C THR A 11 -29.84 13.38 49.72
N VAL A 12 -31.11 13.76 49.52
CA VAL A 12 -31.77 13.78 48.21
C VAL A 12 -30.99 14.78 47.36
N GLY A 13 -30.14 14.26 46.49
CA GLY A 13 -29.49 15.02 45.44
C GLY A 13 -30.56 15.56 44.50
N ASP A 14 -30.57 16.87 44.37
CA ASP A 14 -31.42 17.64 43.48
C ASP A 14 -31.06 17.30 42.02
N ASP A 15 -31.61 16.20 41.51
CA ASP A 15 -31.60 15.83 40.10
C ASP A 15 -32.58 16.74 39.32
N THR A 16 -32.36 18.05 39.39
CA THR A 16 -32.90 18.98 38.38
C THR A 16 -32.03 18.87 37.12
N GLN A 17 -32.06 17.71 36.46
CA GLN A 17 -31.68 17.61 35.05
C GLN A 17 -32.67 18.46 34.26
N ARG A 18 -32.24 19.69 34.00
CA ARG A 18 -32.91 20.68 33.13
C ARG A 18 -33.40 19.99 31.87
N ALA A 19 -34.73 19.89 31.73
CA ALA A 19 -35.37 19.75 30.44
C ALA A 19 -34.87 20.91 29.56
N GLN A 20 -33.96 20.61 28.63
CA GLN A 20 -33.51 21.57 27.65
C GLN A 20 -34.74 22.05 26.87
N GLY A 21 -34.91 23.37 26.82
CA GLY A 21 -36.16 24.00 26.45
C GLY A 21 -36.73 23.52 25.13
N THR A 22 -38.03 23.26 25.12
CA THR A 22 -38.88 23.04 23.95
C THR A 22 -39.07 24.30 23.10
N GLU A 23 -38.25 25.33 23.32
CA GLU A 23 -38.38 26.61 22.66
C GLU A 23 -37.80 26.54 21.23
N PRO A 24 -38.49 27.12 20.24
CA PRO A 24 -37.96 27.22 18.88
C PRO A 24 -36.68 28.07 18.83
N GLN A 25 -35.62 27.53 18.24
CA GLN A 25 -34.32 28.19 18.11
C GLN A 25 -33.75 28.00 16.69
N PRO A 26 -32.81 28.86 16.25
CA PRO A 26 -32.13 28.68 14.97
C PRO A 26 -31.43 27.31 14.88
N ILE A 27 -31.49 26.68 13.71
CA ILE A 27 -30.98 25.32 13.53
C ILE A 27 -29.46 25.21 13.77
N ALA A 28 -28.72 26.30 13.55
CA ALA A 28 -27.29 26.35 13.86
C ALA A 28 -26.97 26.17 15.35
N THR A 29 -27.88 26.53 16.26
CA THR A 29 -27.67 26.31 17.70
C THR A 29 -27.58 24.82 18.03
N PHE A 30 -28.39 23.99 17.37
CA PHE A 30 -28.33 22.53 17.51
C PHE A 30 -27.08 21.96 16.83
N ALA A 31 -26.69 22.50 15.68
CA ALA A 31 -25.48 22.06 14.97
C ALA A 31 -24.18 22.35 15.75
N ALA A 32 -24.13 23.48 16.46
CA ALA A 32 -22.99 23.88 17.26
C ALA A 32 -22.89 23.15 18.61
N SER A 33 -24.03 22.77 19.20
CA SER A 33 -24.06 22.13 20.52
C SER A 33 -23.73 20.64 20.44
N ALA A 34 -24.40 19.89 19.56
CA ALA A 34 -24.16 18.46 19.40
C ALA A 34 -24.66 17.97 18.02
N PRO A 35 -23.76 17.59 17.09
CA PRO A 35 -24.14 16.82 15.91
C PRO A 35 -24.88 15.53 16.31
N GLY A 36 -25.89 15.17 15.54
CA GLY A 36 -26.77 14.01 15.78
C GLY A 36 -28.09 14.35 16.47
N GLN A 37 -28.32 15.61 16.87
CA GLN A 37 -29.58 16.01 17.48
C GLN A 37 -30.76 15.89 16.52
N VAL A 38 -31.89 15.43 17.07
CA VAL A 38 -33.14 15.21 16.36
C VAL A 38 -34.05 16.43 16.55
N VAL A 39 -34.45 17.06 15.46
CA VAL A 39 -35.20 18.32 15.49
C VAL A 39 -36.37 18.31 14.51
N THR A 40 -37.40 19.08 14.80
CA THR A 40 -38.45 19.44 13.85
C THR A 40 -38.12 20.80 13.28
N ILE A 41 -37.85 20.85 11.97
CA ILE A 41 -37.59 22.07 11.21
C ILE A 41 -38.92 22.77 10.95
N LEU A 42 -38.98 24.06 11.28
CA LEU A 42 -40.12 24.95 11.05
C LEU A 42 -39.74 25.96 9.96
N ASN A 43 -40.11 25.69 8.71
CA ASN A 43 -39.82 26.59 7.58
C ASN A 43 -41.11 26.97 6.84
N GLY A 44 -41.74 28.06 7.27
CA GLY A 44 -43.03 28.52 6.73
C GLY A 44 -44.11 27.45 6.89
N TYR A 45 -44.62 26.92 5.78
CA TYR A 45 -45.64 25.86 5.76
C TYR A 45 -45.06 24.45 5.84
N LEU A 46 -43.74 24.29 5.81
CA LEU A 46 -43.09 22.99 5.80
C LEU A 46 -42.58 22.64 7.21
N ILE A 47 -43.23 21.64 7.81
CA ILE A 47 -42.81 21.02 9.07
C ILE A 47 -42.21 19.66 8.74
N LYS A 48 -40.94 19.46 9.06
CA LYS A 48 -40.26 18.19 8.82
C LYS A 48 -39.34 17.81 9.96
N ASN A 49 -39.35 16.53 10.31
CA ASN A 49 -38.39 15.98 11.25
C ASN A 49 -37.05 15.73 10.55
N ALA A 50 -35.97 16.00 11.26
CA ALA A 50 -34.63 15.96 10.72
C ALA A 50 -33.62 15.54 11.79
N VAL A 51 -32.49 14.98 11.34
CA VAL A 51 -31.30 14.79 12.17
C VAL A 51 -30.26 15.83 11.75
N VAL A 52 -29.79 16.64 12.68
CA VAL A 52 -28.74 17.62 12.44
C VAL A 52 -27.41 16.89 12.35
N LEU A 53 -26.69 17.03 11.24
CA LEU A 53 -25.41 16.33 11.03
C LEU A 53 -24.19 17.23 11.29
N GLY A 54 -24.39 18.56 11.29
CA GLY A 54 -23.36 19.55 11.56
C GLY A 54 -23.44 20.76 10.64
N GLN A 55 -22.63 21.77 10.95
CA GLN A 55 -22.48 22.98 10.14
C GLN A 55 -21.24 22.87 9.24
N ARG A 56 -21.29 23.46 8.05
CA ARG A 56 -20.15 23.53 7.14
C ARG A 56 -19.37 24.81 7.43
N ASP A 57 -18.04 24.74 7.50
CA ASP A 57 -17.18 25.86 7.94
C ASP A 57 -17.21 27.08 7.00
N ASP A 58 -17.68 26.92 5.77
CA ASP A 58 -17.57 27.91 4.69
C ASP A 58 -18.88 28.63 4.34
N ALA A 59 -19.99 28.32 5.01
CA ALA A 59 -21.29 28.94 4.73
C ALA A 59 -22.25 28.90 5.93
N PRO A 60 -23.22 29.84 6.01
CA PRO A 60 -24.33 29.83 7.00
C PRO A 60 -25.35 28.73 6.65
N LYS A 61 -24.89 27.49 6.56
CA LYS A 61 -25.63 26.34 6.07
C LYS A 61 -25.40 25.13 6.98
N VAL A 62 -26.50 24.53 7.42
CA VAL A 62 -26.51 23.33 8.27
C VAL A 62 -26.90 22.13 7.42
N ARG A 63 -26.16 21.03 7.59
CA ARG A 63 -26.47 19.75 6.97
C ARG A 63 -27.44 19.00 7.86
N VAL A 64 -28.54 18.57 7.26
CA VAL A 64 -29.61 17.83 7.94
C VAL A 64 -29.98 16.60 7.14
N LEU A 65 -30.37 15.54 7.83
CA LEU A 65 -30.96 14.37 7.21
C LEU A 65 -32.48 14.44 7.38
N VAL A 66 -33.19 14.50 6.26
CA VAL A 66 -34.66 14.62 6.21
C VAL A 66 -35.18 13.49 5.32
N ASP A 67 -36.04 12.63 5.84
CA ASP A 67 -36.60 11.49 5.10
C ASP A 67 -35.51 10.62 4.44
N GLY A 68 -34.35 10.47 5.10
CA GLY A 68 -33.20 9.69 4.60
C GLY A 68 -32.40 10.40 3.49
N GLN A 69 -32.70 11.65 3.18
CA GLN A 69 -31.97 12.47 2.22
C GLN A 69 -31.15 13.54 2.92
N LEU A 70 -29.86 13.63 2.56
CA LEU A 70 -29.01 14.73 2.99
C LEU A 70 -29.48 16.02 2.33
N ARG A 71 -29.86 17.00 3.14
CA ARG A 71 -30.23 18.34 2.71
C ARG A 71 -29.34 19.36 3.38
N THR A 72 -29.23 20.51 2.72
CA THR A 72 -28.56 21.67 3.28
C THR A 72 -29.61 22.75 3.46
N VAL A 73 -29.74 23.24 4.68
CA VAL A 73 -30.70 24.28 5.07
C VAL A 73 -29.96 25.50 5.59
N SER A 74 -30.58 26.67 5.51
CA SER A 74 -30.02 27.90 6.07
C SER A 74 -29.90 27.80 7.59
N SER A 75 -28.83 28.36 8.17
CA SER A 75 -28.53 28.29 9.61
C SER A 75 -29.54 29.00 10.51
N ASP A 76 -30.28 29.96 9.95
CA ASP A 76 -31.29 30.79 10.63
C ASP A 76 -32.68 30.14 10.67
N ILE A 77 -32.88 29.01 9.97
CA ILE A 77 -34.18 28.31 9.99
C ILE A 77 -34.47 27.84 11.41
N THR A 78 -35.67 28.15 11.88
CA THR A 78 -36.15 27.76 13.21
C THR A 78 -36.36 26.25 13.29
N ALA A 79 -35.93 25.64 14.39
CA ALA A 79 -36.16 24.24 14.70
C ALA A 79 -36.45 24.04 16.18
N VAL A 80 -37.13 22.95 16.52
CA VAL A 80 -37.49 22.56 17.89
C VAL A 80 -36.95 21.15 18.16
N PRO A 81 -36.34 20.87 19.31
CA PRO A 81 -35.90 19.52 19.64
C PRO A 81 -37.10 18.55 19.75
N ILE A 82 -36.95 17.34 19.20
CA ILE A 82 -37.99 16.30 19.31
C ILE A 82 -37.91 15.69 20.71
N SER A 83 -38.99 15.83 21.49
CA SER A 83 -39.06 15.30 22.86
C SER A 83 -39.54 13.84 22.94
N ASP A 84 -40.19 13.33 21.89
CA ASP A 84 -40.67 11.94 21.87
C ASP A 84 -39.49 10.97 21.63
N PRO A 85 -39.15 10.10 22.60
CA PRO A 85 -38.02 9.19 22.49
C PRO A 85 -38.20 8.16 21.36
N ALA A 86 -39.44 7.73 21.06
CA ALA A 86 -39.69 6.75 20.01
C ALA A 86 -39.39 7.34 18.63
N THR A 87 -39.89 8.56 18.36
CA THR A 87 -39.55 9.31 17.14
C THR A 87 -38.06 9.62 17.05
N GLY A 88 -37.44 10.03 18.17
CA GLY A 88 -36.00 10.28 18.23
C GLY A 88 -35.17 9.05 17.86
N GLN A 89 -35.50 7.89 18.42
CA GLN A 89 -34.83 6.62 18.12
C GLN A 89 -34.99 6.21 16.65
N ALA A 90 -36.20 6.33 16.09
CA ALA A 90 -36.46 5.99 14.68
C ALA A 90 -35.62 6.85 13.72
N LEU A 91 -35.53 8.15 13.97
CA LEU A 91 -34.73 9.08 13.16
C LEU A 91 -33.23 8.82 13.33
N ALA A 92 -32.77 8.50 14.54
CA ALA A 92 -31.38 8.12 14.78
C ALA A 92 -30.99 6.84 14.04
N GLN A 93 -31.87 5.82 14.03
CA GLN A 93 -31.66 4.59 13.26
C GLN A 93 -31.60 4.87 11.76
N GLN A 94 -32.48 5.74 11.25
CA GLN A 94 -32.45 6.17 9.84
C GLN A 94 -31.14 6.90 9.50
N ALA A 95 -30.66 7.77 10.39
CA ALA A 95 -29.41 8.47 10.20
C ALA A 95 -28.19 7.55 10.24
N LEU A 96 -28.17 6.57 11.14
CA LEU A 96 -27.13 5.55 11.18
C LEU A 96 -27.13 4.71 9.91
N ALA A 97 -28.29 4.26 9.44
CA ALA A 97 -28.41 3.51 8.20
C ALA A 97 -27.90 4.31 6.99
N TRP A 98 -28.25 5.60 6.91
CA TRP A 98 -27.75 6.49 5.87
C TRP A 98 -26.22 6.68 5.96
N LEU A 99 -25.67 6.88 7.16
CA LEU A 99 -24.23 7.05 7.37
C LEU A 99 -23.45 5.80 6.94
N LEU A 100 -23.92 4.62 7.32
CA LEU A 100 -23.30 3.34 6.93
C LEU A 100 -23.34 3.13 5.42
N ALA A 101 -24.48 3.39 4.77
CA ALA A 101 -24.60 3.31 3.32
C ALA A 101 -23.66 4.32 2.63
N ARG A 102 -23.58 5.54 3.15
CA ARG A 102 -22.69 6.59 2.62
C ARG A 102 -21.22 6.23 2.80
N HIS A 103 -20.84 5.63 3.92
CA HIS A 103 -19.47 5.21 4.18
C HIS A 103 -19.02 4.14 3.20
N ARG A 104 -19.83 3.08 3.01
CA ARG A 104 -19.55 2.02 2.03
C ARG A 104 -19.36 2.57 0.62
N LEU A 105 -20.23 3.49 0.20
CA LEU A 105 -20.11 4.13 -1.12
C LEU A 105 -18.78 4.88 -1.28
N ILE A 106 -18.32 5.56 -0.23
CA ILE A 106 -17.03 6.27 -0.23
C ILE A 106 -15.88 5.27 -0.28
N GLU A 107 -15.92 4.20 0.51
CA GLU A 107 -14.91 3.13 0.49
C GLU A 107 -14.79 2.48 -0.89
N ASP A 108 -15.91 2.17 -1.53
CA ASP A 108 -15.94 1.58 -2.86
C ASP A 108 -15.40 2.55 -3.92
N GLN A 109 -15.72 3.85 -3.80
CA GLN A 109 -15.17 4.86 -4.68
C GLN A 109 -13.64 5.00 -4.52
N VAL A 110 -13.13 5.04 -3.29
CA VAL A 110 -11.69 5.12 -3.01
C VAL A 110 -10.96 3.88 -3.53
N ARG A 111 -11.56 2.69 -3.34
CA ARG A 111 -11.03 1.43 -3.87
C ARG A 111 -10.94 1.45 -5.40
N GLY A 112 -12.04 1.81 -6.07
CA GLY A 112 -12.07 1.90 -7.54
C GLY A 112 -11.07 2.92 -8.10
N GLN A 113 -10.89 4.07 -7.44
CA GLN A 113 -9.86 5.05 -7.82
C GLN A 113 -8.44 4.50 -7.64
N THR A 114 -8.19 3.76 -6.55
CA THR A 114 -6.89 3.14 -6.28
C THR A 114 -6.56 2.08 -7.33
N GLU A 115 -7.53 1.24 -7.69
CA GLU A 115 -7.39 0.25 -8.77
C GLU A 115 -7.13 0.91 -10.12
N GLN A 116 -7.84 1.99 -10.44
CA GLN A 116 -7.64 2.74 -11.68
C GLN A 116 -6.23 3.34 -11.78
N ILE A 117 -5.72 3.92 -10.69
CA ILE A 117 -4.35 4.45 -10.64
C ILE A 117 -3.33 3.32 -10.79
N ALA A 118 -3.55 2.18 -10.13
CA ALA A 118 -2.67 1.01 -10.25
C ALA A 118 -2.63 0.49 -11.69
N GLU A 119 -3.79 0.42 -12.37
CA GLU A 119 -3.87 -0.02 -13.75
C GLU A 119 -3.17 0.95 -14.71
N GLN A 120 -3.37 2.27 -14.53
CA GLN A 120 -2.65 3.28 -15.31
C GLN A 120 -1.13 3.18 -15.14
N ARG A 121 -0.65 2.90 -13.92
CA ARG A 121 0.78 2.69 -13.66
C ARG A 121 1.30 1.45 -14.38
N ARG A 122 0.61 0.31 -14.27
CA ARG A 122 1.01 -0.92 -15.00
C ARG A 122 1.05 -0.70 -16.51
N ALA A 123 0.04 -0.04 -17.06
CA ALA A 123 -0.03 0.25 -18.50
C ALA A 123 1.10 1.19 -18.95
N TYR A 124 1.45 2.18 -18.11
CA TYR A 124 2.58 3.07 -18.36
C TYR A 124 3.92 2.32 -18.29
N ASP A 125 4.13 1.50 -17.27
CA ASP A 125 5.36 0.70 -17.09
C ASP A 125 5.53 -0.31 -18.24
N SER A 126 4.44 -0.94 -18.69
CA SER A 126 4.45 -1.83 -19.86
C SER A 126 4.90 -1.10 -21.12
N LYS A 127 4.38 0.10 -21.38
CA LYS A 127 4.79 0.92 -22.53
C LYS A 127 6.25 1.34 -22.43
N LEU A 128 6.74 1.69 -21.24
CA LEU A 128 8.16 2.00 -21.06
C LEU A 128 9.05 0.77 -21.32
N ALA A 129 8.61 -0.42 -20.91
CA ALA A 129 9.32 -1.67 -21.20
C ALA A 129 9.36 -1.97 -22.71
N GLU A 130 8.26 -1.75 -23.43
CA GLU A 130 8.21 -1.88 -24.89
C GLU A 130 9.16 -0.90 -25.60
N VAL A 131 9.12 0.38 -25.22
CA VAL A 131 10.03 1.41 -25.76
C VAL A 131 11.49 1.04 -25.49
N ARG A 132 11.79 0.57 -24.28
CA ARG A 132 13.12 0.09 -23.90
C ARG A 132 13.57 -1.06 -24.81
N SER A 133 12.74 -2.08 -24.98
CA SER A 133 13.07 -3.25 -25.82
C SER A 133 13.35 -2.81 -27.25
N TYR A 134 12.45 -2.02 -27.82
CA TYR A 134 12.58 -1.51 -29.19
C TYR A 134 13.89 -0.71 -29.38
N ALA A 135 14.21 0.18 -28.44
CA ALA A 135 15.42 1.00 -28.54
C ALA A 135 16.70 0.16 -28.39
N ILE A 136 16.70 -0.87 -27.53
CA ILE A 136 17.80 -1.83 -27.41
C ILE A 136 17.97 -2.62 -28.71
N ASP A 137 16.88 -3.09 -29.33
CA ASP A 137 16.94 -3.87 -30.56
C ASP A 137 17.47 -3.04 -31.74
N ARG A 138 17.07 -1.76 -31.83
CA ARG A 138 17.67 -0.81 -32.79
C ARG A 138 19.15 -0.58 -32.54
N CYS A 139 19.57 -0.50 -31.28
CA CYS A 139 20.98 -0.35 -30.95
C CYS A 139 21.79 -1.60 -31.35
N ARG A 140 21.25 -2.80 -31.12
CA ARG A 140 21.85 -4.08 -31.55
C ARG A 140 21.93 -4.20 -33.08
N GLY A 141 20.94 -3.66 -33.79
CA GLY A 141 20.92 -3.60 -35.26
C GLY A 141 21.87 -2.58 -35.87
N GLY A 142 22.54 -1.76 -35.06
CA GLY A 142 23.45 -0.70 -35.53
C GLY A 142 22.74 0.60 -35.96
N ASP A 143 21.42 0.67 -35.88
CA ASP A 143 20.63 1.86 -36.24
C ASP A 143 20.78 3.00 -35.22
N LEU A 144 21.22 2.69 -34.00
CA LEU A 144 21.30 3.63 -32.90
C LEU A 144 22.56 3.40 -32.06
N TYR A 145 23.33 4.47 -31.83
CA TYR A 145 24.52 4.42 -30.99
C TYR A 145 24.16 4.24 -29.50
N ARG A 146 25.03 3.58 -28.74
CA ARG A 146 24.83 3.29 -27.31
C ARG A 146 24.64 4.55 -26.46
N ASP A 147 25.38 5.61 -26.74
CA ASP A 147 25.28 6.86 -25.97
C ASP A 147 23.91 7.54 -26.19
N VAL A 148 23.42 7.50 -27.43
CA VAL A 148 22.09 8.00 -27.80
C VAL A 148 21.00 7.16 -27.13
N LEU A 149 21.17 5.83 -27.04
CA LEU A 149 20.26 4.95 -26.28
C LEU A 149 20.22 5.34 -24.81
N ASN A 150 21.37 5.49 -24.18
CA ASN A 150 21.46 5.81 -22.76
C ASN A 150 20.88 7.19 -22.44
N GLU A 151 21.06 8.17 -23.32
CA GLU A 151 20.41 9.48 -23.18
C GLU A 151 18.88 9.37 -23.28
N LEU A 152 18.37 8.61 -24.26
CA LEU A 152 16.93 8.35 -24.40
C LEU A 152 16.37 7.66 -23.15
N LEU A 153 17.03 6.60 -22.67
CA LEU A 153 16.61 5.88 -21.47
C LEU A 153 16.63 6.80 -20.24
N ALA A 154 17.66 7.62 -20.08
CA ALA A 154 17.74 8.58 -18.97
C ALA A 154 16.60 9.62 -19.01
N ARG A 155 16.26 10.15 -20.18
CA ARG A 155 15.13 11.09 -20.36
C ARG A 155 13.78 10.44 -20.01
N LEU A 156 13.65 9.13 -20.18
CA LEU A 156 12.47 8.35 -19.81
C LEU A 156 12.52 7.83 -18.35
N GLY A 157 13.56 8.17 -17.59
CA GLY A 157 13.74 7.67 -16.22
C GLY A 157 14.07 6.18 -16.12
N LEU A 158 14.55 5.58 -17.21
CA LEU A 158 14.90 4.16 -17.29
C LEU A 158 16.39 3.94 -17.03
N SER A 159 16.73 2.78 -16.46
CA SER A 159 18.12 2.39 -16.20
C SER A 159 18.95 2.35 -17.50
N PRO A 160 20.23 2.72 -17.49
CA PRO A 160 21.05 2.70 -18.70
C PRO A 160 21.16 1.29 -19.30
N TYR A 161 21.46 1.23 -20.59
CA TYR A 161 21.75 -0.01 -21.28
C TYR A 161 23.19 -0.47 -20.99
N GLN A 162 23.27 -1.50 -20.14
CA GLN A 162 24.49 -2.22 -19.82
C GLN A 162 24.32 -3.66 -20.32
N PRO A 163 24.73 -3.97 -21.55
CA PRO A 163 24.70 -5.35 -22.04
C PRO A 163 25.56 -6.21 -21.12
N ARG A 164 24.94 -7.21 -20.48
CA ARG A 164 25.67 -8.28 -19.80
C ARG A 164 26.28 -9.14 -20.90
N GLN A 165 27.59 -9.06 -21.08
CA GLN A 165 28.28 -9.95 -22.00
C GLN A 165 28.41 -11.30 -21.31
N LYS A 166 27.81 -12.35 -21.89
CA LYS A 166 28.10 -13.73 -21.51
C LYS A 166 29.32 -14.15 -22.33
N VAL A 167 30.43 -14.40 -21.66
CA VAL A 167 31.62 -14.96 -22.29
C VAL A 167 31.62 -16.46 -22.03
N GLN A 168 31.71 -17.24 -23.09
CA GLN A 168 31.99 -18.67 -23.02
C GLN A 168 33.37 -18.90 -23.63
N PHE A 169 34.25 -19.57 -22.90
CA PHE A 169 35.57 -19.95 -23.39
C PHE A 169 35.88 -21.38 -22.98
N THR A 170 36.71 -22.05 -23.76
CA THR A 170 37.22 -23.40 -23.49
C THR A 170 38.74 -23.29 -23.39
N ILE A 171 39.31 -23.76 -22.28
CA ILE A 171 40.77 -23.88 -22.12
C ILE A 171 41.13 -25.35 -22.27
N THR A 172 42.01 -25.64 -23.21
CA THR A 172 42.63 -26.96 -23.40
C THR A 172 44.13 -26.82 -23.17
N GLY A 173 44.73 -27.70 -22.39
CA GLY A 173 46.16 -27.70 -22.13
C GLY A 173 46.63 -29.08 -21.68
N GLU A 174 47.91 -29.33 -21.94
CA GLU A 174 48.62 -30.53 -21.51
C GLU A 174 49.71 -30.09 -20.53
N PHE A 175 49.95 -30.89 -19.49
CA PHE A 175 51.01 -30.65 -18.53
C PHE A 175 51.62 -31.98 -18.11
N GLU A 176 52.94 -32.00 -18.02
CA GLU A 176 53.71 -33.16 -17.56
C GLU A 176 53.90 -33.03 -16.04
N VAL A 177 53.54 -34.08 -15.30
CA VAL A 177 53.72 -34.14 -13.84
C VAL A 177 54.77 -35.19 -13.54
N ASN A 178 55.90 -34.75 -12.98
CA ASN A 178 56.90 -35.66 -12.45
C ASN A 178 56.49 -36.06 -11.02
N PRO A 179 56.14 -37.33 -10.77
CA PRO A 179 55.82 -37.77 -9.42
C PRO A 179 57.06 -37.70 -8.52
N ASP A 180 56.86 -37.35 -7.25
CA ASP A 180 57.91 -37.51 -6.25
C ASP A 180 58.23 -39.01 -6.10
N SER A 181 59.52 -39.35 -5.88
CA SER A 181 60.08 -40.71 -5.95
C SER A 181 59.42 -41.79 -5.08
N ASP A 182 58.52 -41.39 -4.17
CA ASP A 182 57.83 -42.28 -3.23
C ASP A 182 56.31 -42.36 -3.46
N ARG A 183 55.78 -41.76 -4.55
CA ARG A 183 54.34 -41.74 -4.87
C ARG A 183 54.04 -42.51 -6.16
N ASP A 184 52.94 -43.27 -6.12
CA ASP A 184 52.40 -43.92 -7.32
C ASP A 184 51.79 -42.86 -8.26
N THR A 185 51.96 -43.07 -9.57
CA THR A 185 51.23 -42.43 -10.67
C THR A 185 49.73 -42.31 -10.40
N SER A 186 49.11 -43.33 -9.81
CA SER A 186 47.68 -43.33 -9.51
C SER A 186 47.26 -42.25 -8.49
N ASP A 187 48.06 -42.06 -7.44
CA ASP A 187 47.84 -41.02 -6.42
C ASP A 187 48.06 -39.62 -7.02
N THR A 188 49.04 -39.49 -7.92
CA THR A 188 49.36 -38.24 -8.60
C THR A 188 48.21 -37.76 -9.51
N VAL A 189 47.55 -38.68 -10.22
CA VAL A 189 46.37 -38.35 -11.04
C VAL A 189 45.19 -37.89 -10.17
N SER A 190 44.98 -38.52 -9.00
CA SER A 190 43.92 -38.11 -8.07
C SER A 190 44.17 -36.71 -7.52
N ASP A 191 45.40 -36.42 -7.09
CA ASP A 191 45.78 -35.09 -6.60
C ASP A 191 45.60 -34.02 -7.68
N VAL A 192 46.05 -34.28 -8.91
CA VAL A 192 45.87 -33.38 -10.05
C VAL A 192 44.39 -33.07 -10.29
N ARG A 193 43.52 -34.08 -10.22
CA ARG A 193 42.08 -33.90 -10.39
C ARG A 193 41.45 -33.02 -9.30
N ASP A 194 41.94 -33.13 -8.08
CA ASP A 194 41.39 -32.42 -6.92
C ASP A 194 41.90 -30.98 -6.82
N TYR A 195 43.15 -30.73 -7.24
CA TYR A 195 43.82 -29.43 -7.12
C TYR A 195 43.81 -28.60 -8.41
N LEU A 196 43.70 -29.18 -9.61
CA LEU A 196 43.63 -28.42 -10.85
C LEU A 196 42.28 -27.70 -10.96
N ARG A 197 42.32 -26.38 -10.77
CA ARG A 197 41.14 -25.52 -10.87
C ARG A 197 41.44 -24.31 -11.73
N ILE A 198 40.45 -23.90 -12.51
CA ILE A 198 40.49 -22.61 -13.19
C ILE A 198 40.30 -21.54 -12.11
N ASN A 199 41.29 -20.65 -11.95
CA ASN A 199 41.14 -19.51 -11.05
C ASN A 199 40.19 -18.49 -11.70
N THR A 200 39.01 -18.31 -11.10
CA THR A 200 37.99 -17.36 -11.54
C THR A 200 37.83 -16.17 -10.59
N ASP A 201 38.71 -16.00 -9.61
CA ASP A 201 38.58 -14.99 -8.54
C ASP A 201 38.62 -13.54 -9.08
N GLN A 202 39.14 -13.33 -10.29
CA GLN A 202 39.19 -12.04 -10.97
C GLN A 202 38.05 -11.82 -11.97
N VAL A 203 37.10 -12.75 -12.05
CA VAL A 203 35.96 -12.68 -12.98
C VAL A 203 34.68 -12.48 -12.18
N ASP A 204 34.06 -11.31 -12.34
CA ASP A 204 32.79 -11.00 -11.67
C ASP A 204 31.62 -11.78 -12.28
N ASN A 205 30.71 -12.28 -11.43
CA ASN A 205 29.47 -12.98 -11.80
C ASN A 205 29.67 -14.24 -12.65
N VAL A 206 30.69 -15.05 -12.33
CA VAL A 206 30.80 -16.41 -12.88
C VAL A 206 29.65 -17.27 -12.35
N ASP A 207 28.95 -17.92 -13.26
CA ASP A 207 27.95 -18.92 -12.94
C ASP A 207 28.67 -20.25 -12.68
N GLU A 208 28.92 -20.56 -11.41
CA GLU A 208 29.69 -21.73 -10.96
C GLU A 208 29.08 -23.04 -11.49
N ASP A 209 27.76 -23.09 -11.71
CA ASP A 209 27.04 -24.24 -12.26
C ASP A 209 27.35 -24.52 -13.74
N THR A 210 28.04 -23.60 -14.42
CA THR A 210 28.40 -23.74 -15.84
C THR A 210 29.86 -24.13 -16.09
N ILE A 211 30.68 -24.22 -15.03
CA ILE A 211 32.07 -24.63 -15.14
C ILE A 211 32.16 -26.15 -15.26
N ASN A 212 32.55 -26.63 -16.43
CA ASN A 212 32.81 -28.05 -16.67
C ASN A 212 34.32 -28.27 -16.84
N ILE A 213 34.93 -29.07 -15.97
CA ILE A 213 36.34 -29.45 -16.02
C ILE A 213 36.42 -30.94 -16.34
N SER A 214 37.03 -31.28 -17.48
CA SER A 214 37.37 -32.65 -17.85
C SER A 214 38.89 -32.80 -17.80
N ILE A 215 39.36 -33.83 -17.10
CA ILE A 215 40.79 -34.14 -16.98
C ILE A 215 40.97 -35.57 -17.45
N GLU A 216 41.80 -35.73 -18.48
CA GLU A 216 42.26 -37.00 -19.01
C GLU A 216 43.75 -37.08 -18.70
N ALA A 217 44.21 -38.23 -18.22
CA ALA A 217 45.60 -38.45 -17.84
C ALA A 217 46.09 -39.71 -18.55
N ASP A 218 47.17 -39.57 -19.31
CA ASP A 218 47.91 -40.67 -19.91
C ASP A 218 49.18 -40.90 -19.08
N ALA A 219 49.38 -42.13 -18.63
CA ALA A 219 50.61 -42.54 -17.95
C ALA A 219 51.50 -43.24 -18.97
N ASP A 220 52.59 -42.59 -19.36
CA ASP A 220 53.65 -43.24 -20.11
C ASP A 220 54.43 -44.14 -19.12
N GLU A 221 54.37 -45.46 -19.32
CA GLU A 221 55.24 -46.40 -18.62
C GLU A 221 56.70 -46.08 -19.00
N ILE A 222 57.45 -45.52 -18.05
CA ILE A 222 58.89 -45.34 -18.22
C ILE A 222 59.50 -46.74 -18.09
N ASP A 223 59.86 -47.34 -19.22
CA ASP A 223 60.65 -48.59 -19.26
C ASP A 223 61.99 -48.34 -18.56
N ASP A 224 62.17 -48.90 -17.36
CA ASP A 224 63.43 -48.90 -16.62
C ASP A 224 64.49 -49.72 -17.40
N GLU A 225 65.49 -49.05 -17.99
CA GLU A 225 66.64 -49.66 -18.66
C GLU A 225 67.82 -49.96 -17.70
#